data_AF-A0AAC9RLR8-F1
#
_entry.id   AF-A0AAC9RLR8-F1
#
_cell.length_a   1.000
_cell.length_b   1.000
_cell.length_c   1.000
_cell.angle_alpha   90.00
_cell.angle_beta   90.00
_cell.angle_gamma   90.00
#
_symmetry.space_group_name_H-M   'P 1'
#
loop_
_entity.id
_entity.type
_entity.pdbx_description
1 polymer ?
#
loop_
_entity_poly.entity_id
_entity_poly.type
_entity_poly.pdbx_seq_one_letter_code
_entity_poly.pdbx_strand_id
1 'polypeptide(L)'
;MKCKECNSTEVIKINKPEHVRFQCKQGHTWVEEYVDKGGSHRRPKSYKIKVEDILFPSEKILYEKVLSEIAKNQNFFISSNPEKVINYLTEKCKFNQEEIYRLFKKITKFNNKVEK
;
A
#
# COMPACT_ATOMS: atom_id res chain seq x y z
N MET A 1 -0.92 2.39 -15.62
CA MET A 1 -1.62 3.63 -15.24
C MET A 1 -0.58 4.67 -14.87
N LYS A 2 -0.75 5.93 -15.27
CA LYS A 2 0.19 7.01 -14.95
C LYS A 2 -0.58 8.25 -14.52
N CYS A 3 0.05 9.06 -13.67
CA CYS A 3 -0.46 10.38 -13.35
C CYS A 3 -0.44 11.27 -14.60
N LYS A 4 -1.54 11.96 -14.90
CA LYS A 4 -1.62 12.85 -16.07
C LYS A 4 -0.77 14.12 -15.92
N GLU A 5 -0.49 14.53 -14.68
CA GLU A 5 0.26 15.77 -14.38
C GLU A 5 1.77 15.55 -14.36
N CYS A 6 2.25 14.51 -13.67
CA CYS A 6 3.69 14.26 -13.51
C CYS A 6 4.20 12.99 -14.18
N ASN A 7 3.35 12.30 -14.93
CA ASN A 7 3.67 11.05 -15.64
C ASN A 7 4.19 9.90 -14.74
N SER A 8 4.09 10.04 -13.42
CA SER A 8 4.52 9.03 -12.45
C SER A 8 3.71 7.75 -12.61
N THR A 9 4.39 6.60 -12.58
CA THR A 9 3.77 5.27 -12.52
C THR A 9 3.33 4.90 -11.10
N GLU A 10 3.76 5.67 -10.10
CA GLU A 10 3.45 5.44 -8.70
C GLU A 10 2.06 5.99 -8.37
N VAL A 11 1.03 5.24 -8.76
CA VAL A 11 -0.38 5.63 -8.62
C VAL A 11 -1.16 4.56 -7.86
N ILE A 12 -1.96 5.01 -6.89
CA ILE A 12 -2.96 4.17 -6.21
C ILE A 12 -4.36 4.48 -6.72
N LYS A 13 -5.21 3.44 -6.71
CA LYS A 13 -6.62 3.48 -7.10
C LYS A 13 -7.46 3.05 -5.90
N ILE A 14 -8.37 3.92 -5.46
CA ILE A 14 -9.28 3.66 -4.34
C ILE A 14 -10.71 3.80 -4.85
N ASN A 15 -11.45 2.69 -4.85
CA ASN A 15 -12.87 2.70 -5.21
C ASN A 15 -13.69 3.25 -4.03
N LYS A 16 -14.41 4.36 -4.22
CA LYS A 16 -15.38 4.88 -3.25
C LYS A 16 -16.82 4.70 -3.78
N PRO A 17 -17.86 4.72 -2.95
CA PRO A 17 -19.23 4.56 -3.42
C PRO A 17 -19.65 5.58 -4.50
N GLU A 18 -19.13 6.80 -4.41
CA GLU A 18 -19.50 7.90 -5.30
C GLU A 18 -18.75 7.86 -6.63
N HIS A 19 -17.43 7.70 -6.58
CA HIS A 19 -16.48 7.76 -7.70
C HIS A 19 -15.24 6.92 -7.41
N VAL A 20 -14.41 6.68 -8.43
CA VAL A 20 -13.08 6.09 -8.26
C VAL A 20 -12.07 7.23 -8.03
N ARG A 21 -11.34 7.18 -6.92
CA ARG A 21 -10.29 8.16 -6.62
C ARG A 21 -8.92 7.60 -6.97
N PHE A 22 -8.10 8.43 -7.59
CA PHE A 22 -6.71 8.16 -7.87
C PHE A 22 -5.81 9.14 -7.12
N GLN A 23 -4.61 8.68 -6.79
CA GLN A 23 -3.58 9.51 -6.19
C GLN A 23 -2.20 9.03 -6.65
N CYS A 24 -1.33 9.95 -7.06
CA CYS A 24 0.07 9.65 -7.33
C CYS A 24 0.98 9.95 -6.13
N LYS A 25 2.20 9.42 -6.16
CA LYS A 25 3.21 9.61 -5.10
C LYS A 25 3.64 11.07 -4.91
N GLN A 26 3.48 11.90 -5.93
CA GLN A 26 3.74 13.36 -5.87
C GLN A 26 2.57 14.15 -5.28
N GLY A 27 1.44 13.50 -4.97
CA GLY A 27 0.29 14.13 -4.31
C GLY A 27 -0.85 14.54 -5.25
N HIS A 28 -0.69 14.48 -6.57
CA HIS A 28 -1.78 14.76 -7.51
C HIS A 28 -2.92 13.75 -7.35
N THR A 29 -4.15 14.25 -7.32
CA THR A 29 -5.36 13.45 -7.15
C THR A 29 -6.37 13.78 -8.23
N TRP A 30 -7.03 12.75 -8.77
CA TRP A 30 -8.14 12.92 -9.69
C TRP A 30 -9.21 11.87 -9.42
N VAL A 31 -10.39 12.08 -9.99
CA VAL A 31 -11.53 11.18 -9.86
C VAL A 31 -12.00 10.75 -11.24
N GLU A 32 -12.48 9.52 -11.33
CA GLU A 32 -13.13 8.98 -12.53
C GLU A 32 -14.45 8.32 -12.14
N GLU A 33 -15.45 8.44 -13.00
CA GLU A 33 -16.79 7.95 -12.73
C GLU A 33 -16.93 6.44 -12.98
N TYR A 34 -17.97 5.86 -12.40
CA TYR A 34 -18.37 4.49 -12.70
C TYR A 34 -19.15 4.40 -14.01
N VAL A 35 -19.24 3.19 -14.58
CA VAL A 35 -19.96 2.91 -15.83
C VAL A 35 -21.43 3.33 -15.74
N ASP A 36 -22.09 3.18 -14.59
CA ASP A 36 -23.47 3.63 -14.37
C ASP A 36 -23.64 5.16 -14.43
N LYS A 37 -22.54 5.91 -14.38
CA LYS A 37 -22.49 7.38 -14.47
C LYS A 37 -21.75 7.87 -15.73
N GLY A 38 -21.59 7.00 -16.74
CA GLY A 38 -20.90 7.35 -17.98
C GLY A 38 -19.37 7.29 -17.93
N GLY A 39 -18.79 6.73 -16.87
CA GLY A 39 -17.36 6.49 -16.77
C GLY A 39 -16.90 5.10 -17.26
N SER A 40 -15.65 4.75 -16.99
CA SER A 40 -15.02 3.51 -17.47
C SER A 40 -14.82 2.44 -16.39
N HIS A 41 -15.18 2.71 -15.14
CA HIS A 41 -14.93 1.78 -14.03
C HIS A 41 -16.17 1.02 -13.60
N ARG A 42 -16.01 -0.29 -13.38
CA ARG A 42 -17.06 -1.11 -12.75
C ARG A 42 -17.01 -0.94 -11.25
N ARG A 43 -18.17 -0.89 -10.60
CA ARG A 43 -18.27 -0.91 -9.14
C ARG A 43 -17.73 -2.23 -8.59
N PRO A 44 -16.93 -2.21 -7.51
CA PRO A 44 -16.46 -3.44 -6.88
C PRO A 44 -17.61 -4.13 -6.13
N LYS A 45 -17.47 -5.43 -5.86
CA LYS A 45 -18.41 -6.18 -5.01
C LYS A 45 -18.44 -5.67 -3.56
N SER A 46 -17.35 -5.09 -3.10
CA SER A 46 -17.20 -4.51 -1.76
C SER A 46 -16.31 -3.26 -1.83
N TYR A 47 -16.64 -2.25 -1.03
CA TYR A 47 -15.83 -1.05 -0.84
C TYR A 47 -14.84 -1.17 0.34
N LYS A 48 -14.67 -2.38 0.88
CA LYS A 48 -13.67 -2.63 1.93
C LYS A 48 -12.27 -2.41 1.36
N ILE A 49 -11.62 -1.37 1.84
CA ILE A 49 -10.23 -1.05 1.50
C ILE A 49 -9.32 -2.01 2.27
N LYS A 50 -8.30 -2.53 1.61
CA LYS A 50 -7.22 -3.29 2.25
C LYS A 50 -5.93 -2.47 2.30
N VAL A 51 -4.95 -2.94 3.06
CA VAL A 51 -3.64 -2.30 3.16
C VAL A 51 -3.00 -2.17 1.78
N GLU A 52 -3.10 -3.20 0.94
CA GLU A 52 -2.51 -3.21 -0.39
C GLU A 52 -3.11 -2.11 -1.29
N ASP A 53 -4.38 -1.74 -1.11
CA ASP A 53 -5.02 -0.72 -1.94
C ASP A 53 -4.45 0.69 -1.71
N ILE A 54 -3.85 0.94 -0.54
CA ILE A 54 -3.24 2.23 -0.20
C ILE A 54 -1.75 2.29 -0.51
N LEU A 55 -1.11 1.18 -0.86
CA LEU A 55 0.32 1.12 -1.17
C LEU A 55 0.59 1.47 -2.64
N PHE A 56 1.58 2.31 -2.86
CA PHE A 56 2.10 2.57 -4.20
C PHE A 56 2.76 1.31 -4.79
N PRO A 57 2.90 1.19 -6.12
CA PRO A 57 3.52 0.03 -6.75
C PRO A 57 4.89 -0.34 -6.16
N SER A 58 5.78 0.63 -5.91
CA SER A 58 7.08 0.34 -5.29
C SER A 58 6.93 -0.21 -3.85
N GLU A 59 5.99 0.35 -3.09
CA GLU A 59 5.70 -0.07 -1.71
C GLU A 59 5.06 -1.46 -1.67
N LYS A 60 4.23 -1.82 -2.66
CA LYS A 60 3.64 -3.16 -2.79
C LYS A 60 4.70 -4.21 -2.98
N ILE A 61 5.68 -3.95 -3.84
CA ILE A 61 6.81 -4.86 -4.07
C ILE A 61 7.58 -5.08 -2.75
N LEU A 62 7.85 -4.01 -2.00
CA LEU A 62 8.50 -4.15 -0.68
C LEU A 62 7.62 -4.92 0.31
N TYR A 63 6.32 -4.62 0.35
CA TYR A 63 5.37 -5.30 1.23
C TYR A 63 5.30 -6.81 0.94
N GLU A 64 5.19 -7.21 -0.32
CA GLU A 64 5.20 -8.62 -0.73
C GLU A 64 6.50 -9.32 -0.35
N LYS A 65 7.65 -8.66 -0.52
CA LYS A 65 8.95 -9.20 -0.09
C LYS A 65 9.00 -9.41 1.42
N VAL A 66 8.52 -8.44 2.20
CA VAL A 66 8.45 -8.55 3.67
C VAL A 66 7.52 -9.70 4.08
N LEU A 67 6.34 -9.82 3.45
CA LEU A 67 5.42 -10.94 3.71
C LEU A 67 6.04 -12.30 3.39
N SER A 68 6.79 -12.40 2.28
CA SER A 68 7.52 -13.62 1.92
C SER A 68 8.56 -13.99 2.98
N GLU A 69 9.31 -13.01 3.51
CA GLU A 69 10.31 -13.28 4.56
C GLU A 69 9.67 -13.67 5.90
N ILE A 70 8.55 -13.05 6.24
CA ILE A 70 7.74 -13.43 7.40
C ILE A 70 7.23 -14.87 7.23
N ALA A 71 6.74 -15.25 6.06
CA ALA A 71 6.25 -16.59 5.80
C ALA A 71 7.35 -17.66 5.93
N LYS A 72 8.58 -17.36 5.49
CA LYS A 72 9.72 -18.27 5.59
C LYS A 72 10.20 -18.47 7.03
N ASN A 73 10.10 -17.45 7.88
CA ASN A 73 10.69 -17.45 9.23
C ASN A 73 9.66 -17.07 10.32
N GLN A 74 8.41 -17.54 10.22
CA GLN A 74 7.30 -17.10 11.08
C GLN A 74 7.65 -17.09 12.57
N ASN A 75 8.28 -18.16 13.08
CA ASN A 75 8.67 -18.28 14.49
C ASN A 75 9.60 -17.14 14.96
N PHE A 76 10.50 -16.68 14.10
CA PHE A 76 11.38 -15.56 14.40
C PHE A 76 10.58 -14.26 14.52
N PHE A 77 9.69 -13.98 13.55
CA PHE A 77 8.92 -12.72 13.54
C PHE A 77 7.86 -12.66 14.66
N ILE A 78 7.33 -13.80 15.10
CA ILE A 78 6.37 -13.87 16.21
C ILE A 78 7.06 -13.62 17.56
N SER A 79 8.26 -14.16 17.75
CA SER A 79 8.98 -14.09 19.04
C SER A 79 9.97 -12.91 19.14
N SER A 80 10.26 -12.23 18.03
CA SER A 80 11.21 -11.12 17.99
C SER A 80 10.58 -9.79 18.37
N ASN A 81 11.39 -8.92 18.95
CA ASN A 81 11.03 -7.53 19.15
C ASN A 81 11.18 -6.72 17.84
N PRO A 82 10.58 -5.52 17.76
CA PRO A 82 10.64 -4.68 16.55
C PRO A 82 12.06 -4.35 16.09
N GLU A 83 13.01 -4.13 17.01
CA GLU A 83 14.41 -3.81 16.67
C GLU A 83 15.08 -4.97 15.93
N LYS A 84 14.92 -6.21 16.43
CA LYS A 84 15.45 -7.41 15.78
C LYS A 84 14.82 -7.65 14.42
N VAL A 85 13.52 -7.37 14.28
CA VAL A 85 12.81 -7.45 12.99
C VAL A 85 13.39 -6.45 11.99
N ILE A 86 13.58 -5.19 12.38
CA ILE A 86 14.18 -4.17 11.51
C ILE A 86 15.60 -4.58 11.12
N ASN A 87 16.44 -4.95 12.09
CA ASN A 87 17.82 -5.38 11.83
C ASN A 87 17.88 -6.60 10.90
N TYR A 88 16.96 -7.56 11.03
CA TYR A 88 16.89 -8.68 10.12
C TYR A 88 16.59 -8.21 8.69
N LEU A 89 15.56 -7.37 8.51
CA LEU A 89 15.15 -6.89 7.19
C LEU A 89 16.23 -6.01 6.53
N THR A 90 16.96 -5.21 7.30
CA THR A 90 18.03 -4.35 6.77
C THR A 90 19.32 -5.12 6.52
N GLU A 91 19.78 -5.94 7.47
CA GLU A 91 21.09 -6.59 7.39
C GLU A 91 21.07 -7.87 6.56
N LYS A 92 20.05 -8.72 6.74
CA LYS A 92 19.92 -10.00 6.04
C LYS A 92 19.24 -9.83 4.69
N CYS A 93 18.12 -9.12 4.64
CA CYS A 93 17.36 -8.96 3.40
C CYS A 93 17.85 -7.79 2.54
N LYS A 94 18.76 -6.94 3.06
CA LYS A 94 19.31 -5.76 2.37
C LYS A 94 18.23 -4.77 1.90
N PHE A 95 17.12 -4.71 2.64
CA PHE A 95 16.07 -3.73 2.37
C PHE A 95 16.47 -2.35 2.91
N ASN A 96 15.99 -1.31 2.25
CA ASN A 96 16.23 0.06 2.70
C ASN A 96 15.44 0.31 3.99
N GLN A 97 16.16 0.67 5.06
CA GLN A 97 15.60 0.94 6.37
C GLN A 97 14.52 2.03 6.33
N GLU A 98 14.78 3.13 5.63
CA GLU A 98 13.84 4.25 5.53
C GLU A 98 12.54 3.82 4.81
N GLU A 99 12.64 3.03 3.75
CA GLU A 99 11.47 2.52 3.03
C GLU A 99 10.65 1.56 3.90
N ILE A 100 11.30 0.69 4.69
CA ILE A 100 10.62 -0.17 5.66
C ILE A 100 9.87 0.66 6.69
N TYR A 101 10.52 1.67 7.28
CA TYR A 101 9.87 2.53 8.26
C TYR A 101 8.67 3.28 7.67
N ARG A 102 8.81 3.81 6.44
CA ARG A 102 7.71 4.48 5.73
C ARG A 102 6.55 3.51 5.48
N LEU A 103 6.84 2.29 5.05
CA LEU A 103 5.85 1.23 4.83
C LEU A 103 5.11 0.89 6.13
N PHE A 104 5.82 0.54 7.21
CA PHE A 104 5.22 0.20 8.49
C PHE A 104 4.41 1.34 9.08
N LYS A 105 4.93 2.58 9.03
CA LYS A 105 4.18 3.78 9.45
C LYS A 105 2.86 3.94 8.70
N LYS A 106 2.85 3.62 7.39
CA LYS A 106 1.65 3.69 6.56
C LYS A 106 0.63 2.60 6.92
N ILE A 107 1.10 1.38 7.17
CA ILE A 107 0.27 0.26 7.64
C ILE A 107 -0.35 0.57 9.01
N THR A 108 0.45 1.03 9.98
CA THR A 108 -0.05 1.41 11.32
C THR A 108 -1.11 2.51 11.22
N LYS A 109 -0.88 3.54 10.41
CA LYS A 109 -1.87 4.60 10.17
C LYS A 109 -3.18 4.07 9.58
N PHE A 110 -3.12 3.03 8.75
CA PHE A 110 -4.31 2.40 8.19
C PHE A 110 -5.07 1.63 9.27
N ASN A 111 -4.39 0.77 10.03
CA ASN A 111 -5.01 -0.03 11.09
C ASN A 111 -5.69 0.86 12.14
N ASN A 112 -5.00 1.92 12.61
CA ASN A 112 -5.56 2.85 13.60
C ASN A 112 -6.78 3.65 13.09
N LYS A 113 -6.99 3.72 11.77
CA LYS A 113 -8.19 4.34 11.17
C LYS A 113 -9.34 3.35 10.99
N VAL A 114 -9.05 2.05 10.93
CA VAL A 114 -10.04 0.98 10.82
C VAL A 114 -10.62 0.62 12.19
N GLU A 115 -9.86 0.85 13.27
CA GLU A 115 -10.29 0.61 14.67
C GLU A 115 -11.08 1.78 15.30
N LYS A 116 -11.40 2.82 14.53
CA LYS A 116 -12.27 3.94 14.95
C LYS A 116 -13.55 3.93 14.15
#